data_AF-A0A2S7VFP8-F1
#
_entry.id   AF-A0A2S7VFP8-F1
#
_cell.length_a   1.000
_cell.length_b   1.000
_cell.length_c   1.000
_cell.angle_alpha   90.00
_cell.angle_beta   90.00
_cell.angle_gamma   90.00
#
_symmetry.space_group_name_H-M   'P 1'
#
loop_
_entity.id
_entity.type
_entity.pdbx_description
1 polymer ?
#
loop_
_entity_poly.entity_id
_entity_poly.type
_entity_poly.pdbx_seq_one_letter_code
_entity_poly.pdbx_strand_id
1 'polypeptide(L)'
;MTSFQFYKKDTTSTHLDVHSDSFARENAQLIEQEFEPIGDIIEAENSQIAHETFKSMCDHELENLAKSQLLVGVLTAGTGGV
;
A
#
# COMPACT_ATOMS: atom_id res chain seq x y z
N MET A 1 -6.30 -11.76 -18.24
CA MET A 1 -6.06 -10.68 -17.28
C MET A 1 -5.13 -11.20 -16.23
N THR A 2 -4.18 -10.38 -15.82
CA THR A 2 -3.13 -10.76 -14.87
C THR A 2 -3.43 -10.04 -13.56
N SER A 3 -3.20 -10.70 -12.44
CA SER A 3 -3.59 -10.19 -11.12
C SER A 3 -2.32 -9.98 -10.32
N PHE A 4 -2.09 -8.75 -9.86
CA PHE A 4 -0.84 -8.39 -9.20
C PHE A 4 -1.09 -8.08 -7.73
N GLN A 5 -0.38 -8.77 -6.84
CA GLN A 5 -0.31 -8.44 -5.42
C GLN A 5 0.94 -7.59 -5.17
N PHE A 6 0.76 -6.41 -4.59
CA PHE A 6 1.85 -5.54 -4.20
C PHE A 6 2.29 -5.84 -2.77
N TYR A 7 3.59 -5.67 -2.52
CA TYR A 7 4.23 -5.83 -1.22
C TYR A 7 5.13 -4.65 -0.91
N LYS A 8 5.26 -4.31 0.37
CA LYS A 8 6.13 -3.26 0.88
C LYS A 8 7.03 -3.78 1.99
N LYS A 9 8.26 -3.28 2.02
CA LYS A 9 9.13 -3.27 3.20
C LYS A 9 9.88 -1.95 3.23
N ASP A 10 9.69 -1.17 4.30
CA ASP A 10 10.28 0.17 4.44
C ASP A 10 10.01 1.07 3.22
N THR A 11 11.04 1.35 2.41
CA THR A 11 10.99 2.16 1.18
C THR A 11 10.98 1.33 -0.10
N THR A 12 11.07 0.00 0.01
CA THR A 12 11.07 -0.92 -1.13
C THR A 12 9.67 -1.44 -1.37
N SER A 13 9.22 -1.38 -2.62
CA SER A 13 7.99 -2.00 -3.07
C SER A 13 8.27 -2.99 -4.20
N THR A 14 7.53 -4.09 -4.20
CA THR A 14 7.59 -5.10 -5.25
C THR A 14 6.18 -5.61 -5.54
N HIS A 15 6.02 -6.34 -6.64
CA HIS A 15 4.75 -6.96 -7.03
C HIS A 15 4.97 -8.38 -7.51
N LEU A 16 4.01 -9.26 -7.24
CA LEU A 16 3.97 -10.62 -7.76
C LEU A 16 2.72 -10.83 -8.59
N ASP A 17 2.85 -11.56 -9.69
CA ASP A 17 1.71 -12.09 -10.43
C ASP A 17 1.12 -13.29 -9.67
N VAL A 18 -0.15 -13.18 -9.29
CA VAL A 18 -0.90 -14.20 -8.54
C VAL A 18 -1.17 -15.44 -9.39
N HIS A 19 -1.21 -15.31 -10.71
CA HIS A 19 -1.42 -16.43 -11.62
C HIS A 19 -0.13 -17.14 -12.03
N SER A 20 1.04 -16.64 -11.62
CA SER A 20 2.32 -17.29 -11.87
C SER A 20 2.45 -18.58 -11.07
N ASP A 21 2.90 -19.66 -11.70
CA ASP A 21 3.20 -20.93 -11.02
C ASP A 21 4.22 -20.77 -9.87
N SER A 22 5.04 -19.71 -9.91
CA SER A 22 6.03 -19.41 -8.87
C SER A 22 5.48 -18.55 -7.73
N PHE A 23 4.23 -18.08 -7.81
CA PHE A 23 3.63 -17.15 -6.84
C PHE A 23 3.77 -17.63 -5.39
N ALA A 24 3.41 -18.88 -5.10
CA ALA A 24 3.44 -19.40 -3.74
C ALA A 24 4.85 -19.37 -3.13
N ARG A 25 5.87 -19.67 -3.94
CA ARG A 25 7.28 -19.68 -3.52
C ARG A 25 7.82 -18.26 -3.36
N GLU A 26 7.49 -17.36 -4.28
CA GLU A 26 7.93 -15.97 -4.22
C GLU A 26 7.24 -15.23 -3.07
N ASN A 27 5.94 -15.46 -2.86
CA ASN A 27 5.20 -14.93 -1.72
C ASN A 27 5.82 -15.38 -0.39
N ALA A 28 6.08 -16.68 -0.22
CA ALA A 28 6.71 -17.18 1.01
C ALA A 28 8.06 -16.49 1.27
N GLN A 29 8.90 -16.31 0.24
CA GLN A 29 10.17 -15.60 0.36
C GLN A 29 10.01 -14.12 0.74
N LEU A 30 8.94 -13.45 0.26
CA LEU A 30 8.65 -12.07 0.62
C LEU A 30 8.18 -11.99 2.08
N ILE A 31 7.28 -12.87 2.51
CA ILE A 31 6.81 -12.93 3.90
C ILE A 31 7.98 -13.26 4.86
N GLU A 32 8.86 -14.20 4.51
CA GLU A 32 10.08 -14.51 5.29
C GLU A 32 11.04 -13.32 5.36
N GLN A 33 11.07 -12.48 4.32
CA GLN A 33 11.81 -11.23 4.31
C GLN A 33 11.05 -10.07 4.95
N GLU A 34 9.93 -10.31 5.64
CA GLU A 34 9.10 -9.31 6.31
C GLU A 34 8.50 -8.27 5.37
N PHE A 35 8.29 -8.62 4.10
CA PHE A 35 7.46 -7.83 3.21
C PHE A 35 5.99 -8.04 3.56
N GLU A 36 5.26 -6.94 3.68
CA GLU A 36 3.83 -6.96 3.97
C GLU A 36 3.05 -6.74 2.67
N PRO A 37 1.97 -7.50 2.42
CA PRO A 37 1.08 -7.22 1.30
C PRO A 37 0.39 -5.87 1.53
N ILE A 38 0.39 -5.02 0.51
CA ILE A 38 -0.21 -3.68 0.57
C ILE A 38 -1.33 -3.57 -0.45
N GLY A 39 -2.50 -3.12 0.03
CA GLY A 39 -3.69 -2.97 -0.79
C GLY A 39 -4.26 -4.29 -1.31
N ASP A 40 -5.35 -4.16 -2.06
CA ASP A 40 -6.00 -5.28 -2.74
C ASP A 40 -5.23 -5.74 -3.98
N ILE A 41 -5.51 -6.97 -4.42
CA ILE A 41 -5.01 -7.52 -5.66
C ILE A 41 -5.53 -6.68 -6.83
N ILE A 42 -4.62 -6.17 -7.66
CA ILE A 42 -4.97 -5.34 -8.81
C ILE A 42 -5.01 -6.20 -10.06
N GLU A 43 -6.18 -6.28 -10.68
CA GLU A 43 -6.33 -6.88 -12.01
C GLU A 43 -5.94 -5.87 -13.10
N ALA A 44 -4.95 -6.23 -13.91
CA ALA A 44 -4.48 -5.40 -15.01
C ALA A 44 -4.01 -6.24 -16.20
N GLU A 45 -3.91 -5.63 -17.37
CA GLU A 45 -3.34 -6.30 -18.55
C GLU A 45 -1.82 -6.50 -18.43
N ASN A 46 -1.12 -5.63 -17.70
CA ASN A 46 0.31 -5.74 -17.46
C ASN A 46 0.72 -5.03 -16.16
N SER A 47 1.95 -5.25 -15.73
CA SER A 47 2.51 -4.70 -14.49
C SER A 47 2.62 -3.17 -14.49
N GLN A 48 2.79 -2.53 -15.65
CA GLN A 48 2.84 -1.07 -15.74
C GLN A 48 1.48 -0.45 -15.43
N ILE A 49 0.39 -1.02 -15.98
CA ILE A 49 -0.97 -0.59 -15.68
C ILE A 49 -1.30 -0.85 -14.20
N ALA A 50 -0.90 -2.01 -13.67
CA ALA A 50 -1.09 -2.32 -12.25
C ALA A 50 -0.38 -1.31 -11.34
N HIS A 51 0.85 -0.89 -11.70
CA HIS A 51 1.61 0.08 -10.93
C HIS A 51 0.97 1.48 -10.94
N GLU A 52 0.50 1.94 -12.09
CA GLU A 52 -0.20 3.23 -12.20
C GLU A 52 -1.52 3.22 -11.41
N THR A 53 -2.27 2.12 -11.46
CA THR A 53 -3.49 1.93 -10.64
C THR A 53 -3.16 1.91 -9.15
N PHE A 54 -2.12 1.16 -8.74
CA PHE A 54 -1.65 1.10 -7.36
C PHE A 54 -1.28 2.51 -6.85
N LYS A 55 -0.50 3.25 -7.66
CA LYS A 55 -0.10 4.61 -7.34
C LYS A 55 -1.32 5.53 -7.21
N SER A 56 -2.25 5.48 -8.16
CA SER A 56 -3.48 6.27 -8.10
C SER A 56 -4.34 5.98 -6.87
N MET A 57 -4.40 4.72 -6.40
CA MET A 57 -5.09 4.35 -5.17
C MET A 57 -4.32 4.83 -3.92
N CYS A 58 -3.00 4.63 -3.91
CA CYS A 58 -2.16 4.96 -2.76
C CYS A 58 -1.98 6.48 -2.58
N ASP A 59 -1.91 7.27 -3.65
CA ASP A 59 -1.93 8.74 -3.59
C ASP A 59 -3.26 9.25 -3.02
N HIS A 60 -4.39 8.63 -3.41
CA HIS A 60 -5.70 8.99 -2.87
C HIS A 60 -5.81 8.65 -1.38
N GLU A 61 -5.33 7.48 -0.97
CA GLU A 61 -5.33 7.03 0.43
C GLU A 61 -4.35 7.86 1.27
N LEU A 62 -3.18 8.25 0.77
CA LEU A 62 -2.25 9.12 1.48
C LEU A 62 -2.83 10.53 1.68
N GLU A 63 -3.52 11.08 0.67
CA GLU A 63 -4.23 12.35 0.81
C GLU A 63 -5.38 12.25 1.82
N ASN A 64 -6.07 11.09 1.86
CA ASN A 64 -7.17 10.83 2.80
C ASN A 64 -6.68 10.57 4.23
N LEU A 65 -5.53 9.91 4.39
CA LEU A 65 -4.86 9.70 5.68
C LEU A 65 -4.33 11.03 6.24
N ALA A 66 -3.72 11.86 5.39
CA ALA A 66 -3.26 13.20 5.76
C ALA A 66 -4.44 14.10 6.19
N LYS A 67 -5.58 14.00 5.51
CA LYS A 67 -6.83 14.69 5.90
C LYS A 67 -7.43 14.13 7.21
N SER A 68 -7.39 12.81 7.43
CA SER A 68 -7.87 12.18 8.68
C SER A 68 -6.98 12.47 9.89
N GLN A 69 -5.65 12.52 9.71
CA GLN A 69 -4.72 12.88 10.79
C GLN A 69 -4.83 14.36 11.18
N LEU A 70 -5.30 15.23 10.28
CA LEU A 70 -5.57 16.63 10.60
C LEU A 70 -6.81 16.80 11.50
N LEU A 71 -7.78 15.88 11.44
CA LEU A 71 -8.99 15.91 12.27
C LEU A 71 -8.78 15.39 13.70
N VAL A 72 -7.72 14.60 13.95
CA VAL A 72 -7.26 14.20 15.30
C VAL A 72 -6.27 15.23 15.90
N GLY A 73 -6.11 16.40 15.28
CA GLY A 73 -5.22 17.47 15.76
C GLY A 73 -5.91 18.72 16.32
N VAL A 74 -7.24 18.81 16.30
CA VAL A 74 -7.95 20.04 16.70
C VAL A 74 -8.92 19.82 17.87
N LEU A 75 -8.36 19.73 19.07
CA LEU A 75 -9.01 20.24 20.28
C LEU A 75 -8.02 21.19 20.97
N THR A 76 -8.06 22.42 20.46
CA THR A 76 -7.95 23.72 21.14
C THR A 76 -7.06 23.85 22.38
N ALA A 77 -6.14 24.81 22.28
CA ALA A 77 -5.37 25.39 23.38
C ALA A 77 -6.18 26.38 24.23
N GLY A 78 -5.65 26.68 25.44
CA GLY A 78 -5.99 27.82 26.32
C GLY A 78 -6.53 27.36 27.68
N THR A 79 -6.11 27.83 28.85
CA THR A 79 -5.42 29.07 29.29
C THR A 79 -5.04 28.80 30.78
N GLY A 80 -3.82 29.04 31.29
CA GLY A 80 -3.30 30.32 31.79
C GLY A 80 -3.91 30.79 33.15
N GLY A 81 -3.14 30.72 34.26
CA GLY A 81 -3.39 31.39 35.56
C GLY A 81 -4.45 30.72 36.46
N VAL A 82 -4.29 30.55 37.78
CA VAL A 82 -3.60 31.28 38.86
C VAL A 82 -2.99 30.34 39.90
#